data_AF-A0A8S3GAJ1-F1
#
_entry.id   AF-A0A8S3GAJ1-F1
#
_cell.length_a   1.000
_cell.length_b   1.000
_cell.length_c   1.000
_cell.angle_alpha   90.00
_cell.angle_beta   90.00
_cell.angle_gamma   90.00
#
_symmetry.space_group_name_H-M   'P 1'
#
loop_
_entity.id
_entity.type
_entity.pdbx_description
1 polymer ?
#
loop_
_entity_poly.entity_id
_entity_poly.type
_entity_poly.pdbx_seq_one_letter_code
_entity_poly.pdbx_strand_id
1 'polypeptide(L)'
;LWDLESENIEHLTGKPLANFQSKYSQFDDKTLISLIVIAAFSKYFKALELLWHAVVEKARTTVANMIKNQLEDLDALLSGISEEL
;
A
#
# COMPACT_ATOMS: atom_id res chain seq x y z
N LEU A 1 -7.78 -2.51 -6.16
CA LEU A 1 -8.61 -1.64 -5.30
C LEU A 1 -8.58 -0.21 -5.82
N TRP A 2 -7.41 0.20 -6.28
CA TRP A 2 -7.14 1.50 -6.89
C TRP A 2 -6.84 1.29 -8.36
N ASP A 3 -7.40 2.15 -9.20
CA ASP A 3 -7.05 2.23 -10.61
C ASP A 3 -6.12 3.44 -10.77
N LEU A 4 -4.86 3.22 -10.41
CA LEU A 4 -3.84 4.26 -10.39
C LEU A 4 -2.74 3.88 -11.39
N GLU A 5 -2.47 4.80 -12.30
CA GLU A 5 -1.29 4.73 -13.15
C GLU A 5 0.00 4.85 -12.32
N SER A 6 1.09 4.28 -12.81
CA SER A 6 2.38 4.24 -12.12
C SER A 6 2.92 5.64 -11.77
N GLU A 7 2.60 6.65 -12.58
CA GLU A 7 2.94 8.06 -12.34
C GLU A 7 2.29 8.60 -11.06
N ASN A 8 1.04 8.19 -10.75
CA ASN A 8 0.37 8.59 -9.52
C ASN A 8 1.07 8.02 -8.27
N ILE A 9 1.74 6.86 -8.39
CA ILE A 9 2.52 6.28 -7.31
C ILE A 9 3.79 7.09 -7.07
N GLU A 10 4.44 7.56 -8.12
CA GLU A 10 5.60 8.44 -7.99
C GLU A 10 5.24 9.78 -7.35
N HIS A 11 4.10 10.37 -7.72
CA HIS A 11 3.59 11.56 -7.04
C HIS A 11 3.23 11.33 -5.56
N LEU A 12 2.68 10.16 -5.24
CA LEU A 12 2.24 9.82 -3.88
C LEU A 12 3.42 9.49 -2.95
N THR A 13 4.47 8.87 -3.48
CA THR A 13 5.57 8.30 -2.69
C THR A 13 6.92 8.98 -2.90
N GLY A 14 7.03 9.85 -3.91
CA GLY A 14 8.29 10.43 -4.35
C GLY A 14 9.25 9.44 -5.01
N LYS A 15 8.81 8.19 -5.27
CA LYS A 15 9.62 7.12 -5.85
C LYS A 15 8.84 6.37 -6.93
N PRO A 16 9.50 5.93 -8.02
CA PRO A 16 8.83 5.17 -9.06
C PRO A 16 8.35 3.81 -8.52
N LEU A 17 7.22 3.33 -9.04
CA LEU A 17 6.65 2.01 -8.69
C LEU A 17 7.67 0.86 -8.84
N ALA A 18 8.57 0.97 -9.83
CA ALA A 18 9.64 0.00 -10.09
C ALA A 18 10.54 -0.27 -8.87
N ASN A 19 10.77 0.73 -8.00
CA ASN A 19 11.57 0.55 -6.80
C ASN A 19 10.91 -0.47 -5.86
N PHE A 20 9.59 -0.31 -5.64
CA PHE A 20 8.82 -1.23 -4.82
C PHE A 20 8.68 -2.60 -5.49
N GLN A 21 8.46 -2.66 -6.82
CA GLN A 21 8.35 -3.91 -7.56
C GLN A 21 9.62 -4.78 -7.43
N SER A 22 10.80 -4.15 -7.40
CA SER A 22 12.07 -4.88 -7.25
C SER A 22 12.18 -5.62 -5.90
N LYS A 23 11.61 -5.06 -4.84
CA LYS A 23 11.69 -5.59 -3.47
C LYS A 23 10.50 -6.47 -3.09
N TYR A 24 9.35 -6.21 -3.70
CA TYR A 24 8.07 -6.85 -3.46
C TYR A 24 7.59 -7.62 -4.70
N SER A 25 8.51 -8.28 -5.40
CA SER A 25 8.26 -8.95 -6.67
C SER A 25 7.32 -10.16 -6.59
N GLN A 26 7.04 -10.63 -5.37
CA GLN A 26 6.05 -11.68 -5.12
C GLN A 26 4.59 -11.20 -5.24
N PHE A 27 4.37 -9.88 -5.25
CA PHE A 27 3.04 -9.30 -5.38
C PHE A 27 2.79 -8.84 -6.81
N ASP A 28 1.55 -9.02 -7.28
CA ASP A 28 1.12 -8.34 -8.49
C ASP A 28 1.03 -6.82 -8.27
N ASP A 29 1.12 -6.06 -9.36
CA ASP A 29 1.11 -4.59 -9.34
C ASP A 29 -0.09 -4.01 -8.61
N LYS A 30 -1.27 -4.64 -8.73
CA LYS A 30 -2.51 -4.14 -8.12
C LYS A 30 -2.48 -4.32 -6.61
N THR A 31 -1.93 -5.43 -6.12
CA THR A 31 -1.72 -5.69 -4.70
C THR A 31 -0.68 -4.74 -4.14
N LEU A 32 0.45 -4.58 -4.84
CA LEU A 32 1.54 -3.69 -4.43
C LEU A 32 1.10 -2.21 -4.38
N ILE A 33 0.44 -1.72 -5.43
CA ILE A 33 -0.16 -0.37 -5.44
C ILE A 33 -1.11 -0.18 -4.26
N SER A 34 -1.91 -1.20 -3.92
CA SER A 34 -2.85 -1.10 -2.81
C SER A 34 -2.13 -1.02 -1.46
N LEU A 35 -1.06 -1.78 -1.25
CA LEU A 35 -0.22 -1.69 -0.05
C LEU A 35 0.43 -0.31 0.07
N ILE A 36 0.98 0.22 -1.03
CA ILE A 36 1.61 1.55 -1.07
C ILE A 36 0.61 2.65 -0.72
N VAL A 37 -0.59 2.64 -1.31
CA VAL A 37 -1.62 3.65 -1.03
C VAL A 37 -2.05 3.60 0.43
N ILE A 38 -2.24 2.40 0.99
CA ILE A 38 -2.59 2.23 2.40
C ILE A 38 -1.47 2.79 3.29
N ALA A 39 -0.20 2.44 3.03
CA ALA A 39 0.93 2.92 3.79
C ALA A 39 1.06 4.45 3.71
N ALA A 40 0.89 5.04 2.53
CA ALA A 40 0.94 6.47 2.31
C ALA A 40 -0.18 7.22 3.03
N PHE A 41 -1.41 6.69 3.02
CA PHE A 41 -2.52 7.24 3.79
C PHE A 41 -2.26 7.14 5.30
N SER A 42 -1.75 6.02 5.79
CA SER A 42 -1.40 5.89 7.21
C SER A 42 -0.26 6.84 7.62
N LYS A 43 0.69 7.13 6.73
CA LYS A 43 1.86 7.98 7.01
C LYS A 43 1.56 9.48 6.87
N TYR A 44 1.19 9.91 5.67
CA TYR A 44 1.06 11.34 5.34
C TYR A 44 -0.25 11.95 5.83
N PHE A 45 -1.27 11.11 5.96
CA PHE A 45 -2.62 11.53 6.27
C PHE A 45 -3.02 11.13 7.70
N LYS A 46 -2.05 10.79 8.56
CA LYS A 46 -2.29 10.42 9.97
C LYS A 46 -3.10 11.47 10.73
N ALA A 47 -2.90 12.75 10.45
CA ALA A 47 -3.61 13.84 11.12
C ALA A 47 -5.12 13.86 10.84
N LEU A 48 -5.59 13.27 9.74
CA LEU A 48 -7.04 13.14 9.50
C LEU A 48 -7.49 11.68 9.38
N GLU A 49 -6.80 10.79 10.10
CA GLU A 49 -7.09 9.36 10.19
C GLU A 49 -8.59 9.07 10.30
N LEU A 50 -9.33 9.82 11.11
CA LEU A 50 -10.79 9.67 11.27
C LEU A 50 -11.59 9.77 9.96
N LEU A 51 -11.15 10.58 8.99
CA LEU A 51 -11.86 10.79 7.72
C LEU A 51 -11.68 9.62 6.75
N TRP A 52 -10.57 8.91 6.83
CA TRP A 52 -10.24 7.79 5.95
C TRP A 52 -10.14 6.45 6.67
N HIS A 53 -10.32 6.40 7.98
CA HIS A 53 -10.18 5.18 8.78
C HIS A 53 -11.01 4.04 8.18
N ALA A 54 -12.29 4.29 7.87
CA ALA A 54 -13.15 3.30 7.25
C ALA A 54 -12.68 2.88 5.84
N VAL A 55 -12.10 3.79 5.07
CA VAL A 55 -11.55 3.51 3.74
C VAL A 55 -10.29 2.67 3.85
N VAL A 56 -9.37 3.04 4.75
CA VAL A 56 -8.12 2.34 5.04
C VAL A 56 -8.40 0.94 5.58
N GLU A 57 -9.30 0.80 6.55
CA GLU A 57 -9.65 -0.52 7.11
C GLU A 57 -10.31 -1.44 6.10
N LYS A 58 -11.20 -0.91 5.25
CA LYS A 58 -11.78 -1.69 4.14
C LYS A 58 -10.71 -2.10 3.13
N ALA A 59 -9.77 -1.21 2.83
CA ALA A 59 -8.66 -1.50 1.93
C ALA A 59 -7.73 -2.57 2.53
N ARG A 60 -7.34 -2.43 3.80
CA ARG A 60 -6.54 -3.42 4.56
C ARG A 60 -7.19 -4.78 4.56
N THR A 61 -8.49 -4.87 4.88
CA THR A 61 -9.23 -6.14 4.87
C THR A 61 -9.23 -6.79 3.48
N THR A 62 -9.42 -5.99 2.44
CA THR A 62 -9.44 -6.49 1.05
C THR A 62 -8.06 -6.97 0.62
N VAL A 63 -7.00 -6.22 0.93
CA VAL A 63 -5.62 -6.59 0.62
C VAL A 63 -5.21 -7.82 1.42
N ALA A 64 -5.55 -7.89 2.72
CA ALA A 64 -5.36 -9.07 3.55
C ALA A 64 -5.96 -10.32 2.91
N ASN A 65 -7.16 -10.22 2.32
CA ASN A 65 -7.79 -11.32 1.60
C ASN A 65 -7.07 -11.66 0.29
N MET A 66 -6.49 -10.69 -0.42
CA MET A 66 -5.69 -10.91 -1.64
C MET A 66 -4.38 -11.63 -1.32
N ILE A 67 -3.71 -11.26 -0.22
CA ILE A 67 -2.41 -11.83 0.18
C ILE A 67 -2.53 -13.04 1.11
N LYS A 68 -3.74 -13.43 1.52
CA LYS A 68 -3.99 -14.54 2.47
C LYS A 68 -3.32 -15.85 2.07
N ASN A 69 -3.13 -16.09 0.76
CA ASN A 69 -2.48 -17.28 0.22
C ASN A 69 -0.95 -17.21 0.26
N GLN A 70 -0.37 -16.06 0.59
CA GLN A 70 1.08 -15.82 0.59
C GLN A 70 1.71 -15.90 1.99
N LEU A 71 0.93 -16.22 3.04
CA LEU A 71 1.41 -16.37 4.44
C LEU A 71 2.14 -15.13 4.98
N GLU A 72 1.85 -13.95 4.45
CA GLU A 72 2.53 -12.71 4.85
C GLU A 72 1.71 -11.90 5.87
N ASP A 73 2.41 -11.33 6.85
CA ASP A 73 1.84 -10.41 7.83
C ASP A 73 1.64 -9.03 7.18
N LEU A 74 0.37 -8.65 6.99
CA LEU A 74 -0.01 -7.37 6.39
C LEU A 74 0.60 -6.18 7.15
N ASP A 75 0.68 -6.23 8.47
CA ASP A 75 1.15 -5.10 9.26
C ASP A 75 2.67 -4.93 9.15
N ALA A 76 3.40 -6.05 9.04
CA ALA A 76 4.83 -6.03 8.74
C ALA A 76 5.10 -5.47 7.33
N LEU A 77 4.29 -5.85 6.34
CA LEU A 77 4.39 -5.34 4.97
C LEU A 77 4.13 -3.84 4.88
N LEU A 78 3.03 -3.38 5.48
CA LEU A 78 2.68 -1.96 5.51
C LEU A 78 3.73 -1.14 6.24
N SER A 79 4.33 -1.69 7.31
CA SER A 79 5.43 -1.04 8.02
C SER A 79 6.68 -0.92 7.15
N GLY A 80 7.09 -2.00 6.47
CA GLY A 80 8.25 -1.99 5.58
C GLY A 80 8.10 -1.02 4.40
N ILE A 81 6.91 -0.96 3.80
CA ILE A 81 6.62 0.02 2.74
C ILE A 81 6.61 1.44 3.31
N SER A 82 6.04 1.66 4.49
CA SER A 82 6.00 2.97 5.14
C SER A 82 7.39 3.52 5.49
N GLU A 83 8.36 2.66 5.80
CA GLU A 83 9.77 3.03 5.97
C GLU A 83 10.43 3.48 4.67
N GLU A 84 9.94 2.98 3.52
CA GLU A 84 10.43 3.37 2.20
C GLU A 84 9.77 4.61 1.63
N LEU A 85 8.59 4.99 2.11
CA LEU A 85 7.96 6.27 1.79
C LEU A 85 8.79 7.44 2.32
#